data_AF-A0A536C4J6-F1
#
_entry.id   AF-A0A536C4J6-F1
#
_cell.length_a   1.000
_cell.length_b   1.000
_cell.length_c   1.000
_cell.angle_alpha   90.00
_cell.angle_beta   90.00
_cell.angle_gamma   90.00
#
_symmetry.space_group_name_H-M   'P 1'
#
loop_
_entity.id
_entity.type
_entity.pdbx_description
1 polymer ?
#
loop_
_entity_poly.entity_id
_entity_poly.type
_entity_poly.pdbx_seq_one_letter_code
_entity_poly.pdbx_strand_id
1 'polypeptide(L)'
;MDRQGTAEALQRLADEATAREPSLGTVLARLADAVREGRTTEAAAYTGAVDPRGLAELLAGKHSRLWAVLEVIRNVLVFAPIAVTWFGLSIAATAYAQLLAARPDLISRPFLLLWQEGFEGRVVLNFSTLAITDASLIGVLIVLSLALHIRSEIRDAQVRTRALLKESEIRALLGHVSSLGALDFGTGDAESILADMAAEERRIYERAAEREGQLFDLEGVVEKLRDAAVRLERAADSLARR
;
A
#
# COMPACT_ATOMS: atom_id res chain seq x y z
N MET A 1 19.52 7.82 -27.01
CA MET A 1 19.13 6.50 -27.55
C MET A 1 18.50 6.71 -28.92
N ASP A 2 18.73 5.81 -29.86
CA ASP A 2 18.00 5.79 -31.14
C ASP A 2 16.57 5.26 -30.94
N ARG A 3 15.63 5.61 -31.82
CA ARG A 3 14.20 5.27 -31.78
C ARG A 3 13.99 3.75 -31.60
N GLN A 4 14.79 2.95 -32.28
CA GLN A 4 14.74 1.49 -32.23
C GLN A 4 15.16 0.95 -30.86
N GLY A 5 16.21 1.52 -30.26
CA GLY A 5 16.66 1.18 -28.92
C GLY A 5 15.65 1.56 -27.82
N THR A 6 14.95 2.68 -27.98
CA THR A 6 13.85 3.08 -27.07
C THR A 6 12.66 2.12 -27.17
N ALA A 7 12.29 1.71 -28.39
CA ALA A 7 11.22 0.73 -28.60
C ALA A 7 11.54 -0.64 -28.00
N GLU A 8 12.79 -1.11 -28.12
CA GLU A 8 13.23 -2.37 -27.50
C GLU A 8 13.27 -2.31 -25.97
N ALA A 9 13.62 -1.16 -25.39
CA ALA A 9 13.57 -0.96 -23.94
C ALA A 9 12.12 -0.98 -23.42
N LEU A 10 11.20 -0.33 -24.14
CA LEU A 10 9.77 -0.35 -23.82
C LEU A 10 9.16 -1.75 -23.96
N GLN A 11 9.57 -2.51 -24.98
CA GLN A 11 9.10 -3.89 -25.16
C GLN A 11 9.53 -4.79 -23.99
N ARG A 12 10.79 -4.69 -23.54
CA ARG A 12 11.26 -5.43 -22.35
C ARG A 12 10.46 -5.07 -21.10
N LEU A 13 10.14 -3.78 -20.92
CA LEU A 13 9.30 -3.31 -19.83
C LEU A 13 7.87 -3.87 -19.92
N ALA A 14 7.32 -3.97 -21.14
CA ALA A 14 6.01 -4.54 -21.42
C ALA A 14 5.96 -6.05 -21.07
N ASP A 15 6.99 -6.80 -21.43
CA ASP A 15 7.09 -8.24 -21.12
C ASP A 15 7.14 -8.48 -19.60
N GLU A 16 7.94 -7.67 -18.88
CA GLU A 16 8.02 -7.72 -17.42
C GLU A 16 6.69 -7.32 -16.75
N ALA A 17 5.99 -6.32 -17.29
CA ALA A 17 4.70 -5.87 -16.78
C ALA A 17 3.60 -6.91 -17.03
N THR A 18 3.57 -7.55 -18.21
CA THR A 18 2.56 -8.54 -18.60
C THR A 18 2.49 -9.72 -17.62
N ALA A 19 3.64 -10.14 -17.08
CA ALA A 19 3.71 -11.21 -16.10
C ALA A 19 3.01 -10.88 -14.77
N ARG A 20 2.80 -9.58 -14.48
CA ARG A 20 2.14 -9.10 -13.26
C ARG A 20 0.75 -8.54 -13.53
N GLU A 21 0.60 -7.75 -14.58
CA GLU A 21 -0.62 -7.10 -15.00
C GLU A 21 -0.72 -7.05 -16.55
N PRO A 22 -1.55 -7.92 -17.15
CA PRO A 22 -1.64 -8.05 -18.61
C PRO A 22 -2.13 -6.79 -19.35
N SER A 23 -3.03 -6.02 -18.75
CA SER A 23 -3.57 -4.76 -19.30
C SER A 23 -2.45 -3.73 -19.50
N LEU A 24 -1.66 -3.51 -18.45
CA LEU A 24 -0.54 -2.56 -18.46
C LEU A 24 0.57 -3.00 -19.42
N GLY A 25 0.86 -4.30 -19.47
CA GLY A 25 1.77 -4.87 -20.46
C GLY A 25 1.33 -4.60 -21.90
N THR A 26 0.04 -4.72 -22.20
CA THR A 26 -0.52 -4.45 -23.53
C THR A 26 -0.37 -2.96 -23.91
N VAL A 27 -0.59 -2.04 -22.97
CA VAL A 27 -0.42 -0.59 -23.21
C VAL A 27 1.05 -0.26 -23.52
N LEU A 28 1.99 -0.83 -22.77
CA LEU A 28 3.43 -0.62 -22.99
C LEU A 28 3.92 -1.22 -24.31
N ALA A 29 3.39 -2.38 -24.72
CA ALA A 29 3.69 -2.97 -26.02
C ALA A 29 3.19 -2.07 -27.17
N ARG A 30 1.97 -1.54 -27.06
CA ARG A 30 1.44 -0.57 -28.05
C ARG A 30 2.25 0.71 -28.11
N LEU A 31 2.73 1.19 -26.96
CA LEU A 31 3.65 2.33 -26.89
C LEU A 31 4.98 2.00 -27.61
N ALA A 32 5.55 0.82 -27.39
CA ALA A 32 6.76 0.38 -28.07
C ALA A 32 6.59 0.32 -29.60
N ASP A 33 5.46 -0.21 -30.08
CA ASP A 33 5.13 -0.29 -31.50
C ASP A 33 4.92 1.11 -32.12
N ALA A 34 4.20 2.01 -31.43
CA ALA A 34 4.03 3.39 -31.87
C ALA A 34 5.38 4.13 -31.99
N VAL A 35 6.30 3.92 -31.05
CA VAL A 35 7.65 4.47 -31.12
C VAL A 35 8.44 3.86 -32.27
N ARG A 36 8.35 2.55 -32.51
CA ARG A 36 9.06 1.85 -33.60
C ARG A 36 8.60 2.35 -34.97
N GLU A 37 7.30 2.55 -35.14
CA GLU A 37 6.68 2.99 -36.39
C GLU A 37 6.73 4.52 -36.59
N GLY A 38 7.22 5.27 -35.60
CA GLY A 38 7.31 6.73 -35.67
C GLY A 38 5.98 7.46 -35.51
N ARG A 39 4.96 6.81 -34.93
CA ARG A 39 3.63 7.40 -34.66
C ARG A 39 3.67 8.26 -33.39
N THR A 40 4.18 9.48 -33.52
CA THR A 40 4.48 10.41 -32.41
C THR A 40 3.25 10.84 -31.61
N THR A 41 2.10 11.06 -32.24
CA THR A 41 0.84 11.41 -31.57
C THR A 41 0.28 10.28 -30.71
N GLU A 42 0.28 9.06 -31.23
CA GLU A 42 -0.13 7.87 -30.47
C GLU A 42 0.84 7.58 -29.32
N ALA A 43 2.15 7.69 -29.56
CA ALA A 43 3.16 7.52 -28.53
C ALA A 43 2.99 8.54 -27.37
N ALA A 44 2.63 9.79 -27.68
CA ALA A 44 2.33 10.80 -26.67
C ALA A 44 1.08 10.45 -25.85
N ALA A 45 0.01 9.98 -26.51
CA ALA A 45 -1.22 9.56 -25.84
C ALA A 45 -0.97 8.39 -24.86
N TYR A 46 -0.23 7.37 -25.29
CA TYR A 46 0.12 6.24 -24.43
C TYR A 46 1.07 6.64 -23.29
N THR A 47 2.00 7.57 -23.54
CA THR A 47 2.89 8.10 -22.50
C THR A 47 2.12 8.80 -21.38
N GLY A 48 1.08 9.58 -21.73
CA GLY A 48 0.21 10.24 -20.74
C GLY A 48 -0.68 9.28 -19.94
N ALA A 49 -0.95 8.09 -20.47
CA ALA A 49 -1.76 7.06 -19.80
C ALA A 49 -0.96 6.18 -18.83
N VAL A 50 0.37 6.15 -18.94
CA VAL A 50 1.24 5.32 -18.10
C VAL A 50 1.69 6.12 -16.87
N ASP A 51 1.30 5.68 -15.67
CA ASP A 51 1.87 6.19 -14.41
C ASP A 51 3.25 5.56 -14.14
N PRO A 52 4.35 6.33 -14.20
CA PRO A 52 5.70 5.80 -13.97
C PRO A 52 5.87 5.24 -12.56
N ARG A 53 5.18 5.82 -11.58
CA ARG A 53 5.32 5.42 -10.18
C ARG A 53 4.58 4.11 -9.92
N GLY A 54 3.32 4.01 -10.35
CA GLY A 54 2.55 2.76 -10.27
C GLY A 54 3.24 1.60 -10.98
N LEU A 55 3.82 1.84 -12.16
CA LEU A 55 4.56 0.81 -12.90
C LEU A 55 5.84 0.40 -12.16
N ALA A 56 6.57 1.33 -11.57
CA ALA A 56 7.77 1.02 -10.79
C ALA A 56 7.46 0.23 -9.51
N GLU A 57 6.38 0.57 -8.81
CA GLU A 57 5.93 -0.16 -7.61
C GLU A 57 5.50 -1.60 -7.96
N LEU A 58 4.73 -1.77 -9.03
CA LEU A 58 4.36 -3.08 -9.58
C LEU A 58 5.61 -3.91 -9.91
N LEU A 59 6.60 -3.29 -10.57
CA LEU A 59 7.80 -3.98 -11.01
C LEU A 59 8.81 -4.27 -9.89
N ALA A 60 8.83 -3.46 -8.84
CA ALA A 60 9.72 -3.64 -7.68
C ALA A 60 9.26 -4.76 -6.74
N GLY A 61 7.96 -5.07 -6.72
CA GLY A 61 7.36 -6.07 -5.83
C GLY A 61 7.71 -7.51 -6.22
N LYS A 62 8.59 -8.17 -5.44
CA LYS A 62 8.67 -9.64 -5.40
C LYS A 62 8.14 -10.11 -4.04
N HIS A 63 7.03 -10.85 -4.04
CA HIS A 63 6.58 -11.58 -2.86
C HIS A 63 7.21 -12.98 -2.89
N SER A 64 8.12 -13.26 -1.96
CA SER A 64 8.65 -14.60 -1.83
C SER A 64 7.66 -15.46 -1.06
N ARG A 65 7.15 -16.52 -1.71
CA ARG A 65 6.12 -17.42 -1.17
C ARG A 65 6.54 -18.07 0.15
N LEU A 66 7.83 -18.37 0.33
CA LEU A 66 8.36 -18.95 1.56
C LEU A 66 8.10 -18.06 2.79
N TRP A 67 8.25 -16.74 2.62
CA TRP A 67 8.03 -15.80 3.72
C TRP A 67 6.55 -15.59 4.01
N ALA A 68 5.70 -15.59 2.98
CA ALA A 68 4.25 -15.58 3.16
C ALA A 68 3.78 -16.83 3.95
N VAL A 69 4.34 -18.00 3.64
CA VAL A 69 4.07 -19.23 4.41
C VAL A 69 4.57 -19.11 5.85
N LEU A 70 5.77 -18.54 6.07
CA LEU A 70 6.34 -18.38 7.40
C LEU A 70 5.51 -17.43 8.28
N GLU A 71 4.91 -16.39 7.69
CA GLU A 71 4.00 -15.46 8.36
C GLU A 71 2.71 -16.15 8.81
N VAL A 72 2.11 -16.99 7.93
CA VAL A 72 0.95 -17.81 8.28
C VAL A 72 1.29 -18.80 9.40
N ILE A 73 2.43 -19.49 9.28
CA ILE A 73 2.92 -20.44 10.29
C ILE A 73 3.08 -19.76 11.65
N ARG A 74 3.69 -18.56 11.70
CA ARG A 74 3.80 -17.77 12.92
C ARG A 74 2.43 -17.48 13.53
N ASN A 75 1.45 -17.04 12.74
CA ASN A 75 0.12 -16.72 13.24
C ASN A 75 -0.59 -17.93 13.85
N VAL A 76 -0.39 -19.13 13.29
CA VAL A 76 -0.92 -20.37 13.85
C VAL A 76 -0.15 -20.80 15.10
N LEU A 77 1.19 -20.72 15.07
CA LEU A 77 2.06 -21.12 16.18
C LEU A 77 1.87 -20.26 17.44
N VAL A 78 1.33 -19.05 17.35
CA VAL A 78 0.98 -18.24 18.53
C VAL A 78 0.02 -18.97 19.48
N PHE A 79 -0.80 -19.88 18.95
CA PHE A 79 -1.70 -20.72 19.75
C PHE A 79 -1.06 -22.00 20.28
N ALA A 80 0.16 -22.33 19.86
CA ALA A 80 0.82 -23.57 20.25
C ALA A 80 1.15 -23.61 21.76
N PRO A 81 1.68 -22.55 22.41
CA PRO A 81 1.93 -22.58 23.86
C PRO A 81 0.68 -22.86 24.68
N ILE A 82 -0.40 -22.14 24.40
CA ILE A 82 -1.67 -22.34 25.13
C ILE A 82 -2.22 -23.75 24.90
N ALA A 83 -2.12 -24.29 23.67
CA ALA A 83 -2.54 -25.65 23.37
C ALA A 83 -1.72 -26.69 24.16
N VAL A 84 -0.39 -26.51 24.24
CA VAL A 84 0.51 -27.40 25.00
C VAL A 84 0.21 -27.32 26.50
N THR A 85 0.00 -26.14 27.07
CA THR A 85 -0.36 -25.98 28.48
C THR A 85 -1.67 -26.72 28.81
N TRP A 86 -2.72 -26.53 28.00
CA TRP A 86 -4.01 -27.18 28.22
C TRP A 86 -3.95 -28.70 28.05
N PHE A 87 -3.19 -29.17 27.06
CA PHE A 87 -2.97 -30.58 26.84
C PHE A 87 -2.22 -31.22 28.02
N GLY A 88 -1.16 -30.58 28.50
CA GLY A 88 -0.41 -31.03 29.68
C GLY A 88 -1.28 -31.07 30.94
N LEU A 89 -2.12 -30.05 31.15
CA LEU A 89 -3.05 -30.01 32.29
C LEU A 89 -4.12 -31.12 32.20
N SER A 90 -4.64 -31.42 31.01
CA SER A 90 -5.61 -32.50 30.80
C SER A 90 -5.05 -33.88 31.17
N ILE A 91 -3.81 -34.15 30.74
CA ILE A 91 -3.09 -35.39 31.11
C ILE A 91 -2.86 -35.43 32.63
N ALA A 92 -2.38 -34.33 33.21
CA ALA A 92 -2.09 -34.25 34.64
C ALA A 92 -3.34 -34.41 35.51
N ALA A 93 -4.47 -33.81 35.11
CA ALA A 93 -5.75 -33.95 35.81
C ALA A 93 -6.25 -35.40 35.80
N THR A 94 -6.10 -36.08 34.66
CA THR A 94 -6.50 -37.48 34.52
C THR A 94 -5.62 -38.40 35.38
N ALA A 95 -4.30 -38.17 35.37
CA ALA A 95 -3.37 -38.92 36.21
C ALA A 95 -3.60 -38.67 37.71
N TYR A 96 -3.93 -37.44 38.10
CA TYR A 96 -4.27 -37.10 39.48
C TYR A 96 -5.54 -37.82 39.95
N ALA A 97 -6.59 -37.88 39.13
CA ALA A 97 -7.81 -38.61 39.46
C ALA A 97 -7.54 -40.12 39.66
N GLN A 98 -6.71 -40.72 38.79
CA GLN A 98 -6.31 -42.12 38.93
C GLN A 98 -5.44 -42.37 40.17
N LEU A 99 -4.51 -41.45 40.49
CA LEU A 99 -3.69 -41.52 41.69
C LEU A 99 -4.57 -41.48 42.94
N LEU A 100 -5.52 -40.55 43.00
CA LEU A 100 -6.36 -40.36 44.18
C LEU A 100 -7.36 -41.51 44.39
N ALA A 101 -7.84 -42.12 43.30
CA ALA A 101 -8.65 -43.33 43.36
C ALA A 101 -7.88 -44.51 43.99
N ALA A 102 -6.57 -44.61 43.75
CA ALA A 102 -5.72 -45.64 44.34
C ALA A 102 -5.23 -45.28 45.76
N ARG A 103 -4.94 -43.99 46.00
CA ARG A 103 -4.32 -43.46 47.23
C ARG A 103 -5.05 -42.20 47.72
N PRO A 104 -6.19 -42.35 48.41
CA PRO A 104 -7.00 -41.22 48.88
C PRO A 104 -6.28 -40.32 49.90
N ASP A 105 -5.26 -40.86 50.58
CA ASP A 105 -4.42 -40.18 51.57
C ASP A 105 -3.63 -39.00 50.99
N LEU A 106 -3.37 -39.02 49.68
CA LEU A 106 -2.57 -38.01 48.99
C LEU A 106 -3.34 -36.73 48.65
N ILE A 107 -4.65 -36.65 48.94
CA ILE A 107 -5.47 -35.45 48.66
C ILE A 107 -4.96 -34.18 49.34
N SER A 108 -4.24 -34.34 50.46
CA SER A 108 -3.65 -33.25 51.23
C SER A 108 -2.38 -32.68 50.60
N ARG A 109 -1.78 -33.38 49.62
CA ARG A 109 -0.59 -32.91 48.92
C ARG A 109 -0.98 -31.95 47.79
N PRO A 110 -0.23 -30.85 47.58
CA PRO A 110 -0.49 -29.94 46.47
C PRO A 110 -0.38 -30.63 45.12
N PHE A 111 -1.33 -30.38 44.22
CA PHE A 111 -1.37 -30.94 42.86
C PHE A 111 -0.06 -30.72 42.08
N LEU A 112 0.49 -29.50 42.11
CA LEU A 112 1.71 -29.17 41.38
C LEU A 112 2.93 -29.95 41.88
N LEU A 113 2.99 -30.24 43.18
CA LEU A 113 4.07 -31.06 43.75
C LEU A 113 3.97 -32.50 43.25
N LEU A 114 2.76 -33.08 43.28
CA LEU A 114 2.51 -34.42 42.75
C LEU A 114 2.78 -34.51 41.24
N TRP A 115 2.49 -33.46 40.49
CA TRP A 115 2.78 -33.40 39.06
C TRP A 115 4.28 -33.27 38.78
N GLN A 116 5.01 -32.48 39.57
CA GLN A 116 6.47 -32.39 39.48
C GLN A 116 7.12 -33.76 39.73
N GLU A 117 6.57 -34.55 40.66
CA GLU A 117 6.98 -35.94 40.96
C GLU A 117 6.47 -36.96 39.92
N GLY A 118 5.65 -36.54 38.94
CA GLY A 118 5.13 -37.39 37.88
C GLY A 118 4.01 -38.34 38.31
N PHE A 119 3.27 -38.01 39.38
CA PHE A 119 2.16 -38.81 39.92
C PHE A 119 2.55 -40.28 40.18
N GLU A 120 3.74 -40.52 40.75
CA GLU A 120 4.36 -41.85 40.96
C GLU A 120 4.58 -42.63 39.65
N GLY A 121 5.00 -41.95 38.59
CA GLY A 121 5.31 -42.57 37.29
C GLY A 121 4.09 -42.75 36.36
N ARG A 122 2.93 -42.18 36.72
CA ARG A 122 1.72 -42.20 35.86
C ARG A 122 1.80 -41.20 34.70
N VAL A 123 2.70 -40.21 34.77
CA VAL A 123 2.98 -39.30 33.65
C VAL A 123 4.47 -39.20 33.39
N VAL A 124 4.82 -39.15 32.10
CA VAL A 124 6.21 -38.94 31.65
C VAL A 124 6.56 -37.44 31.64
N LEU A 125 5.56 -36.59 31.42
CA LEU A 125 5.70 -35.13 31.42
C LEU A 125 5.46 -34.57 32.83
N ASN A 126 6.54 -34.27 33.54
CA ASN A 126 6.49 -33.53 34.79
C ASN A 126 6.26 -32.03 34.55
N PHE A 127 5.82 -31.33 35.59
CA PHE A 127 5.50 -29.90 35.52
C PHE A 127 6.65 -29.05 34.96
N SER A 128 7.89 -29.28 35.42
CA SER A 128 9.07 -28.57 34.94
C SER A 128 9.34 -28.76 33.46
N THR A 129 9.20 -29.98 32.92
CA THR A 129 9.39 -30.23 31.48
C THR A 129 8.35 -29.50 30.65
N LEU A 130 7.09 -29.49 31.10
CA LEU A 130 6.02 -28.73 30.43
C LEU A 130 6.33 -27.23 30.44
N ALA A 131 6.70 -26.68 31.59
CA ALA A 131 7.03 -25.26 31.74
C ALA A 131 8.21 -24.84 30.86
N ILE A 132 9.26 -25.66 30.78
CA ILE A 132 10.41 -25.42 29.87
C ILE A 132 9.98 -25.49 28.41
N THR A 133 9.12 -26.45 28.06
CA THR A 133 8.59 -26.60 26.70
C THR A 133 7.81 -25.35 26.30
N ASP A 134 6.88 -24.89 27.14
CA ASP A 134 6.10 -23.67 26.87
C ASP A 134 6.99 -22.42 26.81
N ALA A 135 7.92 -22.27 27.75
CA ALA A 135 8.88 -21.15 27.75
C ALA A 135 9.74 -21.14 26.47
N SER A 136 10.20 -22.32 26.02
CA SER A 136 10.99 -22.45 24.79
C SER A 136 10.17 -22.10 23.56
N LEU A 137 8.90 -22.50 23.52
CA LEU A 137 7.99 -22.23 22.40
C LEU A 137 7.67 -20.75 22.29
N ILE A 138 7.43 -20.08 23.42
CA ILE A 138 7.30 -18.61 23.49
C ILE A 138 8.60 -17.94 23.03
N GLY A 139 9.76 -18.42 23.48
CA GLY A 139 11.06 -17.90 23.06
C GLY A 139 11.28 -17.97 21.55
N VAL A 140 10.97 -19.12 20.95
CA VAL A 140 11.03 -19.32 19.49
C VAL A 140 10.06 -18.38 18.78
N LEU A 141 8.84 -18.22 19.27
CA LEU A 141 7.86 -17.29 18.70
C LEU A 141 8.31 -15.83 18.73
N ILE A 142 8.97 -15.41 19.81
CA ILE A 142 9.54 -14.07 19.93
C ILE A 142 10.65 -13.88 18.89
N VAL A 143 11.60 -14.81 18.81
CA VAL A 143 12.70 -14.75 17.84
C VAL A 143 12.16 -14.75 16.42
N LEU A 144 11.19 -15.61 16.11
CA LEU A 144 10.55 -15.67 14.78
C LEU A 144 9.82 -14.37 14.45
N SER A 145 9.08 -13.80 15.42
CA SER A 145 8.38 -12.53 15.24
C SER A 145 9.35 -11.38 14.97
N LEU A 146 10.44 -11.30 15.73
CA LEU A 146 11.46 -10.28 15.55
C LEU A 146 12.18 -10.43 14.21
N ALA A 147 12.54 -11.66 13.83
CA ALA A 147 13.18 -11.95 12.55
C ALA A 147 12.28 -11.54 11.36
N LEU A 148 10.98 -11.85 11.43
CA LEU A 148 10.01 -11.44 10.41
C LEU A 148 9.87 -9.92 10.35
N HIS A 149 9.83 -9.25 11.49
CA HIS A 149 9.68 -7.79 11.57
C HIS A 149 10.91 -7.03 11.02
N ILE A 150 12.12 -7.40 11.46
CA ILE A 150 13.36 -6.78 10.94
C ILE A 150 13.45 -7.01 9.43
N ARG A 151 13.07 -8.21 8.96
CA ARG A 151 13.12 -8.51 7.53
C ARG A 151 12.09 -7.73 6.73
N SER A 152 10.88 -7.54 7.24
CA SER A 152 9.85 -6.73 6.58
C SER A 152 10.33 -5.29 6.44
N GLU A 153 10.91 -4.69 7.49
CA GLU A 153 11.44 -3.32 7.41
C GLU A 153 12.56 -3.18 6.36
N ILE A 154 13.53 -4.12 6.35
CA ILE A 154 14.60 -4.10 5.34
C ILE A 154 14.02 -4.32 3.94
N ARG A 155 13.02 -5.20 3.78
CA ARG A 155 12.37 -5.45 2.50
C ARG A 155 11.65 -4.21 2.02
N ASP A 156 10.90 -3.55 2.88
CA ASP A 156 10.11 -2.38 2.53
C ASP A 156 11.01 -1.22 2.13
N ALA A 157 12.13 -1.03 2.86
CA ALA A 157 13.18 -0.09 2.48
C ALA A 157 13.78 -0.44 1.10
N GLN A 158 14.16 -1.70 0.87
CA GLN A 158 14.73 -2.15 -0.41
C GLN A 158 13.73 -2.04 -1.58
N VAL A 159 12.46 -2.38 -1.35
CA VAL A 159 11.39 -2.28 -2.36
C VAL A 159 11.17 -0.81 -2.69
N ARG A 160 11.14 0.07 -1.69
CA ARG A 160 11.00 1.52 -1.90
C ARG A 160 12.18 2.10 -2.69
N THR A 161 13.42 1.77 -2.33
CA THR A 161 14.60 2.21 -3.09
C THR A 161 14.58 1.67 -4.52
N ARG A 162 14.22 0.41 -4.72
CA ARG A 162 14.10 -0.18 -6.06
C ARG A 162 12.98 0.45 -6.88
N ALA A 163 11.84 0.75 -6.26
CA ALA A 163 10.74 1.45 -6.90
C ALA A 163 11.17 2.86 -7.33
N LEU A 164 11.86 3.61 -6.47
CA LEU A 164 12.37 4.94 -6.83
C LEU A 164 13.38 4.90 -7.99
N LEU A 165 14.31 3.94 -7.97
CA LEU A 165 15.27 3.75 -9.07
C LEU A 165 14.55 3.37 -10.37
N LYS A 166 13.59 2.43 -10.31
CA LYS A 166 12.79 2.04 -11.47
C LYS A 166 11.93 3.17 -11.99
N GLU A 167 11.34 3.98 -11.13
CA GLU A 167 10.58 5.17 -11.52
C GLU A 167 11.48 6.13 -12.29
N SER A 168 12.71 6.38 -11.82
CA SER A 168 13.65 7.26 -12.52
C SER A 168 14.03 6.74 -13.91
N GLU A 169 14.22 5.42 -14.04
CA GLU A 169 14.51 4.74 -15.32
C GLU A 169 13.32 4.87 -16.28
N ILE A 170 12.11 4.59 -15.81
CA ILE A 170 10.87 4.70 -16.60
C ILE A 170 10.62 6.15 -17.03
N ARG A 171 10.79 7.11 -16.11
CA ARG A 171 10.63 8.54 -16.40
C ARG A 171 11.66 9.02 -17.42
N ALA A 172 12.90 8.54 -17.34
CA ALA A 172 13.92 8.84 -18.33
C ALA A 172 13.60 8.23 -19.71
N LEU A 173 13.07 7.01 -19.77
CA LEU A 173 12.61 6.36 -21.00
C LEU A 173 11.42 7.09 -21.64
N LEU A 174 10.40 7.43 -20.85
CA LEU A 174 9.25 8.19 -21.32
C LEU A 174 9.66 9.61 -21.77
N GLY A 175 10.59 10.26 -21.06
CA GLY A 175 11.16 11.54 -21.48
C GLY A 175 11.89 11.45 -22.82
N HIS A 176 12.58 10.34 -23.10
CA HIS A 176 13.17 10.10 -24.43
C HIS A 176 12.07 9.95 -25.51
N VAL A 177 10.98 9.25 -25.23
CA VAL A 177 9.84 9.15 -26.16
C VAL A 177 9.24 10.52 -26.46
N SER A 178 9.01 11.34 -25.43
CA SER A 178 8.51 12.71 -25.60
C SER A 178 9.47 13.57 -26.41
N SER A 179 10.79 13.42 -26.21
CA SER A 179 11.79 14.15 -26.98
C SER A 179 11.81 13.75 -28.46
N LEU A 180 11.58 12.46 -28.78
CA LEU A 180 11.45 11.99 -30.17
C LEU A 180 10.22 12.60 -30.85
N GLY A 181 9.11 12.78 -30.12
CA GLY A 181 7.96 13.52 -30.62
C GLY A 181 8.25 15.01 -30.82
N ALA A 182 8.87 15.66 -29.84
CA ALA A 182 9.19 17.09 -29.91
C ALA A 182 10.15 17.45 -31.06
N LEU A 183 11.10 16.56 -31.39
CA LEU A 183 12.00 16.73 -32.54
C LEU A 183 11.26 16.65 -33.88
N ASP A 184 10.16 15.89 -33.97
CA ASP A 184 9.32 15.75 -35.16
C ASP A 184 8.44 17.00 -35.36
N PHE A 185 7.88 17.55 -34.26
CA PHE A 185 7.16 18.83 -34.28
C PHE A 185 8.08 20.02 -34.64
N GLY A 186 9.37 19.94 -34.33
CA GLY A 186 10.36 20.99 -34.58
C GLY A 186 10.62 21.33 -36.05
N THR A 187 10.22 20.46 -37.00
CA THR A 187 10.48 20.69 -38.43
C THR A 187 9.32 21.29 -39.22
N GLY A 188 8.12 21.45 -38.63
CA GLY A 188 6.96 22.02 -39.35
C GLY A 188 5.85 22.63 -38.51
N ASP A 189 5.80 22.40 -37.18
CA ASP A 189 4.63 22.70 -36.34
C ASP A 189 4.89 23.68 -35.19
N ALA A 190 6.10 24.25 -35.08
CA ALA A 190 6.38 25.24 -34.04
C ALA A 190 5.45 26.47 -34.12
N GLU A 191 5.07 26.87 -35.33
CA GLU A 191 4.18 28.01 -35.56
C GLU A 191 2.71 27.68 -35.22
N SER A 192 2.26 26.44 -35.48
CA SER A 192 0.89 25.99 -35.15
C SER A 192 0.72 25.80 -33.63
N ILE A 193 1.73 25.25 -32.95
CA ILE A 193 1.72 25.07 -31.49
C ILE A 193 1.79 26.43 -30.77
N LEU A 194 2.61 27.37 -31.24
CA LEU A 194 2.64 28.73 -30.69
C LEU A 194 1.30 29.46 -30.90
N ALA A 195 0.65 29.26 -32.06
CA ALA A 195 -0.67 29.82 -32.32
C ALA A 195 -1.75 29.22 -31.40
N ASP A 196 -1.69 27.90 -31.14
CA ASP A 196 -2.66 27.22 -30.27
C ASP A 196 -2.45 27.59 -28.79
N MET A 197 -1.19 27.73 -28.35
CA MET A 197 -0.85 28.24 -27.01
C MET A 197 -1.32 29.69 -26.81
N ALA A 198 -1.13 30.56 -27.81
CA ALA A 198 -1.63 31.93 -27.76
C ALA A 198 -3.16 32.00 -27.76
N ALA A 199 -3.84 31.06 -28.44
CA ALA A 199 -5.30 30.95 -28.43
C ALA A 199 -5.83 30.44 -27.08
N GLU A 200 -5.10 29.54 -26.41
CA GLU A 200 -5.47 29.06 -25.07
C GLU A 200 -5.23 30.14 -24.01
N GLU A 201 -4.14 30.92 -24.10
CA GLU A 201 -3.88 32.05 -23.20
C GLU A 201 -5.01 33.08 -23.25
N ARG A 202 -5.48 33.43 -24.46
CA ARG A 202 -6.66 34.31 -24.64
C ARG A 202 -7.91 33.74 -23.99
N ARG A 203 -8.17 32.44 -24.15
CA ARG A 203 -9.32 31.76 -23.52
C ARG A 203 -9.23 31.71 -21.99
N ILE A 204 -8.03 31.71 -21.42
CA ILE A 204 -7.82 31.80 -19.96
C ILE A 204 -8.10 33.22 -19.48
N TYR A 205 -7.61 34.25 -20.19
CA TYR A 205 -7.89 35.64 -19.85
C TYR A 205 -9.38 35.99 -19.94
N GLU A 206 -10.10 35.51 -20.97
CA GLU A 206 -11.54 35.71 -21.09
C GLU A 206 -12.30 35.08 -19.92
N ARG A 207 -11.96 33.84 -19.55
CA ARG A 207 -12.54 33.15 -18.38
C ARG A 207 -12.20 33.87 -17.06
N ALA A 208 -11.03 34.47 -16.95
CA ALA A 208 -10.62 35.25 -15.78
C ALA A 208 -11.42 36.56 -15.68
N ALA A 209 -11.60 37.27 -16.80
CA ALA A 209 -12.39 38.50 -16.86
C ALA A 209 -13.87 38.26 -16.54
N GLU A 210 -14.45 37.15 -17.02
CA GLU A 210 -15.82 36.75 -16.65
C GLU A 210 -15.96 36.48 -15.16
N ARG A 211 -14.97 35.83 -14.53
CA ARG A 211 -14.97 35.60 -13.08
C ARG A 211 -14.88 36.89 -12.29
N GLU A 212 -14.10 37.87 -12.74
CA GLU A 212 -14.00 39.18 -12.09
C GLU A 212 -15.33 39.93 -12.15
N GLY A 213 -16.03 39.89 -13.29
CA GLY A 213 -17.37 40.46 -13.43
C GLY A 213 -18.42 39.81 -12.51
N GLN A 214 -18.39 38.48 -12.34
CA GLN A 214 -19.28 37.78 -11.42
C GLN A 214 -19.05 38.15 -9.96
N LEU A 215 -17.79 38.38 -9.57
CA LEU A 215 -17.45 38.81 -8.21
C LEU A 215 -17.98 40.23 -7.92
N PHE A 216 -17.93 41.13 -8.89
CA PHE A 216 -18.47 42.49 -8.76
C PHE A 216 -20.00 42.49 -8.62
N ASP A 217 -20.70 41.63 -9.36
CA ASP A 217 -22.15 41.48 -9.22
C ASP A 217 -22.53 40.88 -7.85
N LEU A 218 -21.74 39.91 -7.35
CA LEU A 218 -21.92 39.34 -6.02
C LEU A 218 -21.72 40.39 -4.92
N GLU A 219 -20.72 41.26 -5.05
CA GLU A 219 -20.49 42.37 -4.12
C GLU A 219 -21.68 43.34 -4.09
N GLY A 220 -22.24 43.68 -5.26
CA GLY A 220 -23.46 44.48 -5.37
C GLY A 220 -24.70 43.82 -4.76
N VAL A 221 -24.83 42.49 -4.86
CA VAL A 221 -25.91 41.73 -4.20
C VAL A 221 -25.75 41.76 -2.68
N VAL A 222 -24.52 41.59 -2.18
CA VAL A 222 -24.22 41.65 -0.74
C VAL A 222 -24.51 43.04 -0.17
N GLU A 223 -24.17 44.11 -0.90
CA GLU A 223 -24.48 45.48 -0.49
C GLU A 223 -25.99 45.74 -0.40
N LYS A 224 -26.76 45.29 -1.40
CA LYS A 224 -28.23 45.37 -1.38
C LYS A 224 -28.85 44.58 -0.22
N LEU A 225 -28.27 43.43 0.11
CA LEU A 225 -28.71 42.61 1.24
C LEU A 225 -28.45 43.31 2.58
N ARG A 226 -27.28 43.93 2.74
CA ARG A 226 -26.93 44.75 3.92
C ARG A 226 -27.92 45.89 4.09
N ASP A 227 -28.22 46.63 3.02
CA ASP A 227 -29.16 47.74 3.06
C ASP A 227 -30.59 47.30 3.39
N ALA A 228 -31.01 46.14 2.88
CA ALA A 228 -32.31 45.55 3.22
C ALA A 228 -32.37 45.16 4.71
N ALA A 229 -31.31 44.56 5.25
CA ALA A 229 -31.22 44.21 6.67
C ALA A 229 -31.31 45.46 7.56
N VAL A 230 -30.58 46.52 7.23
CA VAL A 230 -30.62 47.79 7.96
C VAL A 230 -32.00 48.45 7.90
N ARG A 231 -32.70 48.38 6.75
CA ARG A 231 -34.08 48.87 6.64
C ARG A 231 -35.05 48.06 7.52
N LEU A 232 -34.87 46.74 7.58
CA LEU A 232 -35.69 45.83 8.37
C LEU A 232 -35.48 46.07 9.88
N GLU A 233 -34.23 46.28 10.30
CA GLU A 233 -33.88 46.65 11.68
C GLU A 233 -34.57 47.95 12.10
N ARG A 234 -34.47 49.02 11.29
CA ARG A 234 -35.14 50.30 11.57
C ARG A 234 -36.66 50.15 11.64
N ALA A 235 -37.26 49.33 10.77
CA ALA A 235 -38.69 49.09 10.78
C ALA A 235 -39.13 48.36 12.07
N ALA A 236 -38.39 47.34 12.49
CA ALA A 236 -38.64 46.62 13.74
C ALA A 236 -38.51 47.56 14.97
N ASP A 237 -37.49 48.41 14.97
CA ASP A 237 -37.25 49.43 15.99
C ASP A 237 -38.36 50.49 16.09
N SER A 238 -39.03 50.78 14.97
CA SER A 238 -40.17 51.69 14.93
C SER A 238 -41.46 51.07 15.48
N LEU A 239 -41.62 49.75 15.30
CA LEU A 239 -42.75 48.98 15.84
C LEU A 239 -42.63 48.76 17.34
N ALA A 240 -41.42 48.54 17.86
CA ALA A 240 -41.16 48.36 19.29
C ALA A 240 -41.36 49.64 20.13
N ARG A 241 -41.39 50.82 19.49
CA ARG A 241 -41.59 52.13 20.14
C ARG A 241 -43.05 52.64 20.08
N ARG A 242 -43.98 51.86 19.53
CA ARG A 242 -45.42 52.09 19.60
C ARG A 242 -46.05 51.23 20.69
#